data_AF-A0A7C6AJB7-F1
#
_entry.id   AF-A0A7C6AJB7-F1
#
_cell.length_a   1.000
_cell.length_b   1.000
_cell.length_c   1.000
_cell.angle_alpha   90.00
_cell.angle_beta   90.00
_cell.angle_gamma   90.00
#
_symmetry.space_group_name_H-M   'P 1'
#
loop_
_entity.id
_entity.type
_entity.pdbx_description
1 polymer ?
#
loop_
_entity_poly.entity_id
_entity_poly.type
_entity_poly.pdbx_seq_one_letter_code
_entity_poly.pdbx_strand_id
1 'polypeptide(L)' 'MCNHTRLIYLGAQKAYDGYNHYFKCLECGAVLVKLPSGKIFKIGGAGAELKEASAAPIMG' A
#
# COMPACT_ATOMS: atom_id res chain seq x y z
N MET A 1 8.44 15.74 5.38
CA MET A 1 8.50 14.56 4.48
C MET A 1 8.92 13.35 5.33
N CYS A 2 8.20 12.22 5.28
CA CYS A 2 8.60 11.00 5.99
C CYS A 2 9.41 10.09 5.07
N ASN A 3 10.51 9.52 5.55
CA ASN A 3 11.43 8.67 4.78
C ASN A 3 11.04 7.17 4.77
N HIS A 4 9.99 6.79 5.50
CA HIS A 4 9.47 5.41 5.55
C HIS A 4 10.54 4.34 5.85
N THR A 5 11.49 4.63 6.73
CA THR A 5 12.54 3.67 7.10
C THR A 5 12.05 2.69 8.17
N ARG A 6 11.07 3.10 8.99
CA ARG A 6 10.45 2.25 10.02
C ARG A 6 9.11 1.70 9.53
N LEU A 7 9.16 0.54 8.89
CA LEU A 7 7.99 -0.17 8.36
C LEU A 7 7.71 -1.45 9.14
N ILE A 8 6.43 -1.73 9.38
CA ILE A 8 5.96 -3.05 9.81
C ILE A 8 5.24 -3.74 8.66
N TYR A 9 5.44 -5.05 8.52
CA TYR A 9 4.70 -5.84 7.55
C TYR A 9 3.31 -6.17 8.07
N LEU A 10 2.28 -5.85 7.30
CA LEU A 10 0.88 -6.10 7.65
C LEU A 10 0.36 -7.42 7.07
N GLY A 11 0.97 -7.92 5.99
CA GLY A 11 0.55 -9.15 5.33
C GLY A 11 0.56 -9.07 3.82
N ALA A 12 0.17 -10.18 3.20
CA ALA A 12 0.01 -10.30 1.75
C ALA A 12 -1.44 -10.58 1.40
N GLN A 13 -1.90 -9.99 0.30
CA GLN A 13 -3.16 -10.33 -0.34
C GLN A 13 -2.85 -10.97 -1.69
N LYS A 14 -3.46 -12.13 -1.97
CA LYS A 14 -3.36 -12.77 -3.28
C LYS A 14 -4.04 -11.90 -4.32
N ALA A 15 -3.33 -11.59 -5.39
CA ALA A 15 -3.81 -10.90 -6.58
C ALA A 15 -3.73 -11.85 -7.80
N TYR A 16 -4.26 -11.41 -8.94
CA TYR A 16 -4.26 -12.19 -10.17
C TYR A 16 -2.84 -12.64 -10.60
N ASP A 17 -1.86 -11.73 -10.45
CA ASP A 17 -0.49 -11.92 -10.93
C ASP A 17 0.54 -12.10 -9.78
N GLY A 18 0.10 -12.53 -8.59
CA GLY A 18 0.99 -12.76 -7.45
C GLY A 18 0.42 -12.24 -6.13
N TYR A 19 1.23 -11.54 -5.34
CA TYR A 19 0.83 -11.04 -4.02
C TYR A 19 1.08 -9.55 -3.87
N ASN A 20 0.07 -8.83 -3.39
CA ASN A 20 0.21 -7.46 -2.92
C ASN A 20 0.72 -7.51 -1.47
N HIS A 21 1.86 -6.88 -1.20
CA HIS A 21 2.45 -6.82 0.13
C HIS A 21 2.17 -5.47 0.79
N TYR A 22 1.65 -5.49 2.00
CA TYR A 22 1.24 -4.30 2.74
C TYR A 22 2.23 -4.01 3.86
N PHE A 23 2.64 -2.76 3.98
CA PHE A 23 3.54 -2.28 5.02
C PHE A 23 2.96 -1.02 5.66
N LYS A 24 3.07 -0.85 6.98
CA LYS A 24 2.69 0.39 7.66
C LYS A 24 3.92 1.11 8.17
N CYS A 25 4.03 2.38 7.86
CA CYS A 25 5.03 3.26 8.44
C CYS A 25 4.64 3.59 9.88
N LEU A 26 5.54 3.32 10.81
CA LEU A 26 5.33 3.65 12.23
C LEU A 26 5.54 5.13 12.53
N GLU A 27 6.19 5.89 11.63
CA GLU A 27 6.48 7.31 11.85
C GLU A 27 5.32 8.20 11.38
N CYS A 28 4.79 7.98 10.17
CA CYS A 28 3.72 8.82 9.61
C CYS A 28 2.37 8.13 9.49
N GLY A 29 2.28 6.84 9.86
CA GLY A 29 1.06 6.05 9.78
C GLY A 29 0.64 5.63 8.37
N ALA A 30 1.36 6.03 7.33
CA ALA A 30 1.03 5.68 5.94
C ALA A 30 1.16 4.17 5.70
N VAL A 31 0.30 3.66 4.82
CA VAL A 31 0.37 2.27 4.35
C VAL A 31 0.99 2.24 2.96
N LEU A 32 2.06 1.45 2.80
CA LEU A 32 2.69 1.19 1.52
C LEU A 32 2.22 -0.17 0.99
N VAL A 33 1.78 -0.20 -0.26
CA VAL A 33 1.34 -1.41 -0.96
C VAL A 33 2.31 -1.69 -2.10
N LYS A 34 3.05 -2.79 -2.02
CA LYS A 34 3.92 -3.28 -3.08
C LYS A 34 3.16 -4.31 -3.91
N LEU A 35 2.89 -3.96 -5.17
CA LEU A 35 2.28 -4.87 -6.14
C LEU A 35 3.29 -5.91 -6.63
N PRO A 36 2.82 -7.06 -7.16
CA PRO A 36 3.70 -8.06 -7.78
C PRO A 36 4.51 -7.48 -8.95
N SER A 37 3.96 -6.50 -9.68
CA SER A 37 4.67 -5.78 -10.75
C SER A 37 5.81 -4.87 -10.26
N GLY A 38 6.07 -4.81 -8.94
CA GLY A 38 7.12 -3.99 -8.33
C GLY A 38 6.73 -2.54 -8.03
N LYS A 39 5.56 -2.07 -8.51
CA LYS A 39 5.03 -0.74 -8.20
C LYS A 39 4.66 -0.62 -6.72
N ILE A 40 4.92 0.54 -6.12
CA ILE A 40 4.61 0.83 -4.72
C ILE A 40 3.62 1.99 -4.65
N PHE A 41 2.51 1.79 -3.94
CA PHE A 41 1.50 2.80 -3.68
C PHE A 41 1.54 3.22 -2.23
N LYS A 42 1.29 4.50 -1.95
CA LYS A 42 1.17 5.03 -0.59
C LYS A 42 -0.28 5.43 -0.35
N ILE A 43 -0.86 4.90 0.73
CA ILE A 43 -2.23 5.16 1.18
C ILE A 43 -2.14 5.92 2.51
N GLY A 44 -2.67 7.14 2.54
CA GLY A 44 -2.73 7.97 3.75
C GLY A 44 -1.37 8.47 4.26
N GLY A 45 -1.36 8.92 5.52
CA GLY A 45 -0.26 9.63 6.17
C GLY A 45 -0.33 11.15 5.92
N ALA A 46 0.25 11.93 6.84
CA ALA A 46 0.23 13.39 6.77
C ALA A 46 0.72 13.88 5.39
N GLY A 47 -0.20 14.40 4.57
CA GLY A 47 0.05 14.95 3.24
C GLY A 47 -0.23 14.04 2.02
N ALA A 48 -0.91 12.90 2.16
CA ALA A 48 -1.31 12.08 1.00
C ALA A 48 -2.79 12.32 0.64
N GLU A 49 -3.02 13.24 -0.29
CA GLU A 49 -4.28 13.33 -1.04
C GLU A 49 -4.47 11.99 -1.77
N LEU A 50 -5.49 11.24 -1.36
CA LEU A 50 -5.84 9.95 -1.96
C LEU A 50 -6.33 10.20 -3.38
N LYS A 51 -5.45 10.15 -4.39
CA LYS A 51 -5.90 9.87 -5.75
C LYS A 51 -6.35 8.43 -5.79
N GLU A 52 -7.66 8.28 -5.67
CA GLU A 52 -8.43 7.05 -5.71
C GLU A 52 -7.85 6.08 -6.75
N ALA A 53 -7.17 5.03 -6.27
CA ALA A 53 -6.94 3.85 -7.09
C ALA A 53 -8.29 3.15 -7.14
N SER A 54 -9.03 3.41 -8.23
CA SER A 54 -10.29 2.76 -8.55
C SER A 54 -10.07 1.24 -8.61
N ALA A 55 -10.26 0.57 -7.48
CA ALA A 55 -10.40 -0.87 -7.41
C ALA A 55 -11.81 -1.16 -7.93
N ALA A 56 -11.90 -1.54 -9.21
CA ALA A 56 -13.15 -2.04 -9.76
C ALA A 56 -13.67 -3.19 -8.87
N PRO A 57 -14.99 -3.23 -8.58
CA PRO A 57 -15.56 -4.28 -7.75
C PRO A 57 -15.36 -5.64 -8.43
N ILE A 58 -14.77 -6.59 -7.71
CA ILE A 58 -14.85 -8.01 -8.07
C ILE A 58 -16.28 -8.47 -7.75
N MET A 59 -17.14 -8.54 -8.77
CA MET A 59 -18.45 -9.18 -8.66
C MET A 59 -18.26 -10.67 -8.94
N GLY A 60 -18.73 -11.50 -8.00
CA GLY A 60 -18.68 -12.95 -8.03
C GLY A 60 -19.82 -13.61 -8.78
#